data_AF-A6JR42-F1
#
_entry.id   AF-A6JR42-F1
#
_cell.length_a   1.000
_cell.length_b   1.000
_cell.length_c   1.000
_cell.angle_alpha   90.00
_cell.angle_beta   90.00
_cell.angle_gamma   90.00
#
_symmetry.space_group_name_H-M   'P 1'
#
loop_
_entity.id
_entity.type
_entity.pdbx_description
1 polymer ?
#
loop_
_entity_poly.entity_id
_entity_poly.type
_entity_poly.pdbx_seq_one_letter_code
_entity_poly.pdbx_strand_id
1 'polypeptide(L)'
;MVLHLVPRWSASLFRASPRWKKTYSQRASAQLKWLGCPRSVYSPLACRAYSKVSGSPEVMLTPERYPVQRLPFSTVSEEDLAAFECIIPGRVITDPEQLQTCNVDWLRTVRGCSKVLLRPQTSEEVSQILRHCYKRNLAVNPQGGNTGMVGGSVPVFDEVILSTALMNQVISFHDVSESPFYVLVETSGSSAGHDAEKLTNVLEQVLNSGLVIDGTMATDQRKVQMLWALRERITEALSRDGYVFKYDLSLPVERLYDLVIDLRTRLGPRAKHVVGYGHLGDGNLHLNVTAEAFSQELLGALEPYVYAWTAEQRGSVSAEHGLGFKKKNVLGYSNATCGCEAYATAEGHAGPQRHPEPL
;
A
#
# COMPACT_ATOMS: atom_id res chain seq x y z
N MET A 1 3.66 14.42 -13.19
CA MET A 1 3.34 15.80 -12.78
C MET A 1 2.59 15.76 -11.47
N VAL A 2 3.09 16.36 -10.38
CA VAL A 2 2.33 16.49 -9.10
C VAL A 2 1.65 17.85 -9.10
N LEU A 3 0.31 17.89 -9.13
CA LEU A 3 -0.50 19.11 -9.04
C LEU A 3 -1.10 19.22 -7.63
N HIS A 4 -0.99 20.40 -7.03
CA HIS A 4 -1.57 20.73 -5.73
C HIS A 4 -2.93 21.42 -5.90
N LEU A 5 -4.04 20.76 -5.58
CA LEU A 5 -5.39 21.32 -5.77
C LEU A 5 -5.92 22.06 -4.53
N VAL A 6 -6.59 23.20 -4.76
CA VAL A 6 -7.41 23.90 -3.75
C VAL A 6 -8.85 23.36 -3.81
N PRO A 7 -9.48 22.93 -2.70
CA PRO A 7 -10.89 22.62 -2.71
C PRO A 7 -11.70 23.93 -2.73
N ARG A 8 -12.51 24.13 -3.78
CA ARG A 8 -13.63 25.08 -3.75
C ARG A 8 -14.92 24.36 -4.13
N TRP A 9 -15.84 24.28 -3.17
CA TRP A 9 -17.25 23.95 -3.40
C TRP A 9 -18.08 25.20 -3.19
N SER A 10 -18.78 25.64 -4.25
CA SER A 10 -20.14 26.22 -4.26
C SER A 10 -20.40 26.99 -5.55
N ALA A 11 -21.68 27.02 -5.90
CA ALA A 11 -22.25 27.31 -7.20
C ALA A 11 -22.25 28.78 -7.63
N SER A 12 -22.44 28.97 -8.94
CA SER A 12 -23.02 30.15 -9.62
C SER A 12 -22.25 31.48 -9.58
N LEU A 13 -21.73 31.91 -10.75
CA LEU A 13 -22.15 33.13 -11.49
C LEU A 13 -21.07 33.56 -12.50
N PHE A 14 -21.41 33.45 -13.79
CA PHE A 14 -20.77 34.16 -14.89
C PHE A 14 -21.17 35.64 -14.86
N ARG A 15 -20.21 36.57 -14.81
CA ARG A 15 -20.27 37.88 -15.50
C ARG A 15 -18.87 38.50 -15.60
N ALA A 16 -18.65 39.23 -16.69
CA ALA A 16 -17.35 39.43 -17.33
C ALA A 16 -16.67 40.80 -17.05
N SER A 17 -15.32 40.78 -17.15
CA SER A 17 -14.38 41.82 -17.66
C SER A 17 -14.05 43.09 -16.82
N PRO A 18 -13.00 43.88 -17.16
CA PRO A 18 -11.57 43.54 -17.18
C PRO A 18 -10.62 44.63 -16.57
N ARG A 19 -9.30 44.36 -16.60
CA ARG A 19 -8.13 45.20 -16.18
C ARG A 19 -7.83 45.09 -14.68
N TRP A 20 -6.59 44.83 -14.26
CA TRP A 20 -5.53 45.83 -14.08
C TRP A 20 -4.11 45.21 -14.20
N LYS A 21 -3.13 46.06 -14.52
CA LYS A 21 -1.69 45.77 -14.72
C LYS A 21 -0.90 45.88 -13.40
N LYS A 22 0.14 45.02 -13.28
CA LYS A 22 1.41 45.16 -12.49
C LYS A 22 1.22 45.20 -10.96
N THR A 23 2.09 44.66 -10.10
CA THR A 23 3.56 44.69 -10.07
C THR A 23 4.08 43.63 -9.07
N TYR A 24 5.23 43.05 -9.37
CA TYR A 24 6.09 42.34 -8.42
C TYR A 24 6.54 43.27 -7.28
N SER A 25 6.57 42.76 -6.05
CA SER A 25 7.34 43.35 -4.94
C SER A 25 7.96 42.24 -4.09
N GLN A 26 9.29 42.27 -4.02
CA GLN A 26 10.11 41.55 -3.05
C GLN A 26 9.82 42.02 -1.62
N ARG A 27 9.94 41.09 -0.65
CA ARG A 27 10.34 41.24 0.77
C ARG A 27 9.80 40.02 1.54
N ALA A 28 10.43 39.47 2.57
CA ALA A 28 11.75 39.66 3.18
C ALA A 28 12.01 38.40 4.01
N SER A 29 13.26 37.97 4.04
CA SER A 29 13.75 36.86 4.86
C SER A 29 13.68 37.23 6.35
N ALA A 30 13.02 36.42 7.16
CA ALA A 30 13.14 36.46 8.61
C ALA A 30 13.88 35.20 9.08
N GLN A 31 15.15 35.37 9.45
CA GLN A 31 15.95 34.37 10.16
C GLN A 31 15.40 34.23 11.59
N LEU A 32 14.85 33.06 11.92
CA LEU A 32 14.65 32.68 13.31
C LEU A 32 15.87 31.89 13.80
N LYS A 33 16.52 32.43 14.84
CA LYS A 33 17.67 31.87 15.53
C LYS A 33 17.30 30.54 16.20
N TRP A 34 18.01 29.49 15.83
CA TRP A 34 18.08 28.24 16.58
C TRP A 34 18.80 28.48 17.92
N LEU A 35 18.07 28.38 19.03
CA LEU A 35 18.65 28.25 20.36
C LEU A 35 18.92 26.76 20.62
N GLY A 36 20.15 26.47 21.03
CA GLY A 36 20.76 25.14 21.02
C GLY A 36 20.08 24.08 21.89
N CYS A 37 20.19 22.84 21.42
CA CYS A 37 19.87 21.63 22.16
C CYS A 37 21.14 21.15 22.91
N PRO A 38 21.11 20.84 24.22
CA PRO A 38 22.25 20.28 24.91
C PRO A 38 22.55 18.84 24.47
N ARG A 39 23.83 18.53 24.36
CA ARG A 39 24.39 17.22 24.00
C ARG A 39 24.04 16.13 25.03
N SER A 40 23.78 14.94 24.51
CA SER A 40 24.18 13.63 25.04
C SER A 40 23.62 13.18 26.40
N VAL A 41 22.67 12.25 26.37
CA VAL A 41 22.71 11.05 27.21
C VAL A 41 22.40 9.84 26.32
N TYR A 42 23.44 9.05 26.03
CA TYR A 42 23.29 7.70 25.50
C TYR A 42 22.50 6.84 26.51
N SER A 43 21.38 6.27 26.09
CA SER A 43 20.74 5.15 26.80
C SER A 43 20.81 3.92 25.89
N PRO A 44 21.37 2.79 26.35
CA PRO A 44 21.54 1.61 25.52
C PRO A 44 20.18 1.01 25.13
N LEU A 45 20.14 0.47 23.91
CA LEU A 45 19.07 -0.34 23.35
C LEU A 45 18.54 -1.34 24.40
N ALA A 46 17.39 -1.04 24.98
CA ALA A 46 16.63 -2.04 25.71
C ALA A 46 16.00 -2.98 24.68
N CYS A 47 16.63 -4.14 24.47
CA CYS A 47 15.95 -5.32 23.97
C CYS A 47 14.71 -5.55 24.83
N ARG A 48 13.52 -5.18 24.35
CA ARG A 48 12.28 -5.69 24.91
C ARG A 48 12.16 -7.15 24.49
N ALA A 49 12.70 -8.02 25.33
CA ALA A 49 12.27 -9.40 25.39
C ALA A 49 10.75 -9.38 25.62
N TYR A 50 9.98 -9.80 24.61
CA TYR A 50 8.58 -10.14 24.83
C TYR A 50 8.58 -11.42 25.67
N SER A 51 8.15 -11.28 26.92
CA SER A 51 7.88 -12.39 27.82
C SER A 51 6.85 -13.32 27.17
N LYS A 52 7.14 -14.63 27.18
CA LYS A 52 6.20 -15.70 26.81
C LYS A 52 4.91 -15.52 27.62
N VAL A 53 3.83 -15.10 26.96
CA VAL A 53 2.48 -15.36 27.46
C VAL A 53 2.21 -16.84 27.18
N SER A 54 2.36 -17.67 28.22
CA SER A 54 1.92 -19.05 28.20
C SER A 54 0.40 -19.12 28.04
N GLY A 55 -0.08 -19.89 27.06
CA GLY A 55 -1.47 -20.34 27.00
C GLY A 55 -2.39 -19.68 25.98
N SER A 56 -1.90 -19.21 24.83
CA SER A 56 -2.80 -18.92 23.70
C SER A 56 -3.00 -20.20 22.87
N PRO A 57 -4.24 -20.60 22.53
CA PRO A 57 -4.50 -21.83 21.79
C PRO A 57 -3.75 -21.82 20.46
N GLU A 58 -3.18 -22.98 20.13
CA GLU A 58 -2.46 -23.19 18.89
C GLU A 58 -3.42 -23.00 17.71
N VAL A 59 -3.05 -22.13 16.76
CA VAL A 59 -3.88 -21.87 15.59
C VAL A 59 -3.80 -23.10 14.69
N MET A 60 -4.95 -23.68 14.36
CA MET A 60 -5.06 -24.82 13.44
C MET A 60 -4.52 -24.46 12.05
N LEU A 61 -3.93 -25.43 11.34
CA LEU A 61 -3.44 -25.19 9.99
C LEU A 61 -4.61 -24.82 9.07
N THR A 62 -4.37 -23.89 8.16
CA THR A 62 -5.40 -23.42 7.20
C THR A 62 -6.05 -24.56 6.42
N PRO A 63 -5.31 -25.56 5.91
CA PRO A 63 -5.91 -26.69 5.18
C PRO A 63 -6.74 -27.64 6.05
N GLU A 64 -6.52 -27.68 7.37
CA GLU A 64 -7.33 -28.47 8.29
C GLU A 64 -8.67 -27.77 8.57
N ARG A 65 -8.66 -26.44 8.54
CA ARG A 65 -9.84 -25.62 8.83
C ARG A 65 -10.70 -25.33 7.59
N TYR A 66 -10.11 -25.33 6.40
CA TYR A 66 -10.79 -24.96 5.16
C TYR A 66 -10.49 -25.96 4.04
N PRO A 67 -11.48 -26.29 3.18
CA PRO A 67 -11.33 -27.30 2.13
C PRO A 67 -10.54 -26.74 0.94
N VAL A 68 -9.24 -26.53 1.14
CA VAL A 68 -8.31 -26.05 0.12
C VAL A 68 -7.29 -27.14 -0.20
N GLN A 69 -6.92 -27.27 -1.47
CA GLN A 69 -5.93 -28.23 -1.93
C GLN A 69 -4.63 -27.53 -2.30
N ARG A 70 -3.51 -28.18 -1.99
CA ARG A 70 -2.19 -27.69 -2.37
C ARG A 70 -1.98 -27.91 -3.86
N LEU A 71 -1.67 -26.84 -4.57
CA LEU A 71 -1.28 -26.90 -5.99
C LEU A 71 0.05 -27.67 -6.18
N PRO A 72 0.36 -28.17 -7.40
CA PRO A 72 1.53 -29.01 -7.66
C PRO A 72 2.85 -28.20 -7.74
N PHE A 73 3.13 -27.40 -6.71
CA PHE A 73 4.41 -26.73 -6.50
C PHE A 73 5.44 -27.72 -5.96
N SER A 74 6.71 -27.50 -6.29
CA SER A 74 7.83 -28.20 -5.65
C SER A 74 7.90 -27.88 -4.16
N THR A 75 8.63 -28.72 -3.42
CA THR A 75 8.99 -28.47 -2.01
C THR A 75 10.44 -28.02 -1.93
N VAL A 76 10.75 -27.16 -0.96
CA VAL A 76 12.12 -26.67 -0.72
C VAL A 76 13.05 -27.82 -0.35
N SER A 77 14.16 -27.98 -1.09
CA SER A 77 15.23 -28.94 -0.79
C SER A 77 16.45 -28.28 -0.12
N GLU A 78 17.42 -29.09 0.32
CA GLU A 78 18.69 -28.59 0.87
C GLU A 78 19.50 -27.80 -0.17
N GLU A 79 19.43 -28.17 -1.45
CA GLU A 79 20.05 -27.40 -2.53
C GLU A 79 19.39 -26.03 -2.71
N ASP A 80 18.07 -25.95 -2.51
CA ASP A 80 17.34 -24.67 -2.55
C ASP A 80 17.76 -23.77 -1.38
N LEU A 81 17.92 -24.33 -0.18
CA LEU A 81 18.42 -23.60 0.99
C LEU A 81 19.85 -23.08 0.76
N ALA A 82 20.74 -23.92 0.20
CA ALA A 82 22.10 -23.51 -0.14
C ALA A 82 22.13 -22.41 -1.21
N ALA A 83 21.24 -22.47 -2.20
CA ALA A 83 21.09 -21.41 -3.21
C ALA A 83 20.63 -20.09 -2.58
N PHE A 84 19.63 -20.13 -1.70
CA PHE A 84 19.18 -18.94 -0.98
C PHE A 84 20.28 -18.37 -0.07
N GLU A 85 21.03 -19.22 0.62
CA GLU A 85 22.14 -18.80 1.48
C GLU A 85 23.27 -18.14 0.68
N CYS A 86 23.49 -18.59 -0.57
CA CYS A 86 24.41 -17.92 -1.49
C CYS A 86 23.93 -16.53 -1.91
N ILE A 87 22.62 -16.35 -2.13
CA ILE A 87 22.02 -15.07 -2.55
C ILE A 87 21.93 -14.09 -1.36
N ILE A 88 21.52 -14.56 -0.18
CA ILE A 88 21.32 -13.75 1.03
C ILE A 88 22.00 -14.38 2.27
N PRO A 89 23.34 -14.35 2.36
CA PRO A 89 24.07 -14.96 3.48
C PRO A 89 23.59 -14.47 4.85
N GLY A 90 23.35 -15.42 5.76
CA GLY A 90 22.90 -15.20 7.13
C GLY A 90 21.45 -14.71 7.26
N ARG A 91 20.66 -14.73 6.18
CA ARG A 91 19.28 -14.18 6.13
C ARG A 91 18.24 -15.19 5.61
N VAL A 92 18.60 -16.48 5.61
CA VAL A 92 17.70 -17.62 5.42
C VAL A 92 17.34 -18.19 6.79
N ILE A 93 16.08 -18.11 7.18
CA ILE A 93 15.60 -18.55 8.50
C ILE A 93 14.80 -19.84 8.34
N THR A 94 15.29 -20.92 8.96
CA THR A 94 14.66 -22.25 8.98
C THR A 94 14.30 -22.71 10.40
N ASP A 95 14.67 -21.92 11.41
CA ASP A 95 14.35 -22.19 12.82
C ASP A 95 12.82 -22.21 13.04
N PRO A 96 12.24 -23.35 13.46
CA PRO A 96 10.81 -23.48 13.66
C PRO A 96 10.24 -22.44 14.62
N GLU A 97 10.95 -22.06 15.68
CA GLU A 97 10.44 -21.09 16.66
C GLU A 97 10.25 -19.69 16.05
N GLN A 98 11.20 -19.25 15.22
CA GLN A 98 11.10 -17.97 14.51
C GLN A 98 10.00 -17.99 13.45
N LEU A 99 9.84 -19.12 12.75
CA LEU A 99 8.84 -19.29 11.71
C LEU A 99 7.40 -19.33 12.22
N GLN A 100 7.16 -19.65 13.50
CA GLN A 100 5.81 -19.66 14.07
C GLN A 100 5.09 -18.32 13.87
N THR A 101 5.79 -17.22 14.13
CA THR A 101 5.21 -15.87 14.07
C THR A 101 4.89 -15.43 12.64
N CYS A 102 5.69 -15.86 11.66
CA CYS A 102 5.50 -15.53 10.25
C CYS A 102 4.44 -16.41 9.56
N ASN A 103 4.15 -17.59 10.12
CA ASN A 103 3.13 -18.49 9.59
C ASN A 103 1.72 -18.18 10.09
N VAL A 104 1.55 -17.42 11.17
CA VAL A 104 0.24 -17.11 11.75
C VAL A 104 -0.16 -15.68 11.38
N ASP A 105 -1.39 -15.52 10.87
CA ASP A 105 -1.90 -14.19 10.52
C ASP A 105 -2.20 -13.36 11.77
N TRP A 106 -2.33 -12.05 11.58
CA TRP A 106 -2.61 -11.12 12.68
C TRP A 106 -3.82 -11.50 13.54
N LEU A 107 -4.91 -12.00 12.94
CA LEU A 107 -6.13 -12.39 13.66
C LEU A 107 -6.06 -13.79 14.27
N ARG A 108 -4.95 -14.52 14.07
CA ARG A 108 -4.78 -15.90 14.56
C ARG A 108 -5.88 -16.84 14.07
N THR A 109 -6.32 -16.63 12.84
CA THR A 109 -7.39 -17.37 12.16
C THR A 109 -6.90 -18.25 11.02
N VAL A 110 -5.75 -17.90 10.45
CA VAL A 110 -5.08 -18.53 9.32
C VAL A 110 -3.65 -18.85 9.77
N ARG A 111 -3.20 -20.06 9.49
CA ARG A 111 -1.83 -20.51 9.77
C ARG A 111 -1.30 -21.37 8.63
N GLY A 112 -0.13 -21.01 8.12
CA GLY A 112 0.64 -21.81 7.18
C GLY A 112 1.59 -22.80 7.87
N CYS A 113 2.28 -23.59 7.06
CA CYS A 113 3.31 -24.54 7.48
C CYS A 113 4.63 -24.33 6.70
N SER A 114 4.96 -23.09 6.36
CA SER A 114 6.22 -22.75 5.71
C SER A 114 7.42 -23.08 6.60
N LYS A 115 8.45 -23.62 5.96
CA LYS A 115 9.71 -24.05 6.60
C LYS A 115 10.88 -23.10 6.33
N VAL A 116 10.65 -22.03 5.57
CA VAL A 116 11.71 -21.09 5.20
C VAL A 116 11.18 -19.66 5.09
N LEU A 117 11.93 -18.75 5.70
CA LEU A 117 11.73 -17.31 5.63
C LEU A 117 13.00 -16.67 5.06
N LEU A 118 12.83 -15.90 3.99
CA LEU A 118 13.90 -15.17 3.31
C LEU A 118 13.79 -13.67 3.62
N ARG A 119 14.89 -13.04 4.00
CA ARG A 119 14.93 -11.60 4.38
C ARG A 119 15.90 -10.80 3.50
N PRO A 120 15.56 -10.53 2.23
CA PRO A 120 16.36 -9.67 1.37
C PRO A 120 16.43 -8.22 1.88
N GLN A 121 17.47 -7.50 1.46
CA GLN A 121 17.73 -6.09 1.72
C GLN A 121 17.68 -5.27 0.43
N THR A 122 17.89 -5.89 -0.73
CA THR A 122 17.93 -5.19 -2.02
C THR A 122 16.97 -5.80 -3.03
N SER A 123 16.55 -4.99 -4.01
CA SER A 123 15.71 -5.46 -5.11
C SER A 123 16.41 -6.50 -6.00
N GLU A 124 17.74 -6.46 -6.07
CA GLU A 124 18.54 -7.46 -6.80
C GLU A 124 18.48 -8.83 -6.12
N GLU A 125 18.60 -8.88 -4.79
CA GLU A 125 18.43 -10.12 -4.02
C GLU A 125 17.02 -10.71 -4.22
N VAL A 126 15.98 -9.87 -4.19
CA VAL A 126 14.60 -10.29 -4.48
C VAL A 126 14.49 -10.90 -5.89
N SER A 127 15.06 -10.24 -6.89
CA SER A 127 15.07 -10.72 -8.29
C SER A 127 15.74 -12.10 -8.41
N GLN A 128 16.87 -12.30 -7.75
CA GLN A 128 17.60 -13.57 -7.76
C GLN A 128 16.83 -14.69 -7.05
N ILE A 129 16.21 -14.39 -5.91
CA ILE A 129 15.34 -15.33 -5.17
C ILE A 129 14.18 -15.77 -6.06
N LEU A 130 13.43 -14.81 -6.64
CA LEU A 130 12.27 -15.12 -7.46
C LEU A 130 12.66 -15.89 -8.74
N ARG A 131 13.82 -15.59 -9.33
CA ARG A 131 14.37 -16.36 -10.45
C ARG A 131 14.64 -17.82 -10.08
N HIS A 132 15.18 -18.07 -8.89
CA HIS A 132 15.39 -19.43 -8.38
C HIS A 132 14.06 -20.15 -8.16
N CYS A 133 13.12 -19.52 -7.44
CA CYS A 133 11.80 -20.07 -7.19
C CYS A 133 11.04 -20.39 -8.48
N TYR A 134 11.13 -19.51 -9.48
CA TYR A 134 10.52 -19.74 -10.80
C TYR A 134 11.10 -20.99 -11.49
N LYS A 135 12.43 -21.12 -11.53
CA LYS A 135 13.09 -22.30 -12.12
C LYS A 135 12.73 -23.60 -11.40
N ARG A 136 12.53 -23.52 -10.09
CA ARG A 136 12.24 -24.67 -9.22
C ARG A 136 10.76 -24.94 -9.05
N ASN A 137 9.87 -24.10 -9.58
CA ASN A 137 8.43 -24.14 -9.34
C ASN A 137 8.10 -24.14 -7.82
N LEU A 138 8.73 -23.23 -7.07
CA LEU A 138 8.46 -23.01 -5.64
C LEU A 138 7.45 -21.88 -5.49
N ALA A 139 6.40 -22.11 -4.71
CA ALA A 139 5.45 -21.06 -4.35
C ALA A 139 6.07 -20.07 -3.37
N VAL A 140 5.73 -18.78 -3.51
CA VAL A 140 6.26 -17.69 -2.70
C VAL A 140 5.11 -16.90 -2.09
N ASN A 141 5.17 -16.66 -0.78
CA ASN A 141 4.25 -15.80 -0.04
C ASN A 141 4.98 -14.51 0.37
N PRO A 142 4.73 -13.38 -0.33
CA PRO A 142 5.31 -12.09 0.05
C PRO A 142 4.71 -11.59 1.37
N GLN A 143 5.57 -11.14 2.30
CA GLN A 143 5.17 -10.70 3.62
C GLN A 143 5.80 -9.37 4.02
N GLY A 144 4.96 -8.35 4.26
CA GLY A 144 5.36 -7.08 4.86
C GLY A 144 5.38 -7.16 6.39
N GLY A 145 4.66 -6.25 7.06
CA GLY A 145 4.56 -6.22 8.53
C GLY A 145 3.67 -7.30 9.16
N ASN A 146 3.14 -8.24 8.37
CA ASN A 146 2.21 -9.30 8.79
C ASN A 146 0.97 -8.81 9.58
N THR A 147 0.47 -7.61 9.28
CA THR A 147 -0.73 -7.01 9.90
C THR A 147 -1.98 -7.16 9.02
N GLY A 148 -1.89 -7.94 7.94
CA GLY A 148 -2.96 -8.11 6.96
C GLY A 148 -4.21 -8.74 7.57
N MET A 149 -5.36 -8.08 7.41
CA MET A 149 -6.62 -8.53 8.00
C MET A 149 -7.31 -9.63 7.18
N VAL A 150 -6.91 -9.85 5.92
CA VAL A 150 -7.59 -10.79 5.01
C VAL A 150 -6.91 -12.15 4.85
N GLY A 151 -5.88 -12.43 5.66
CA GLY A 151 -5.17 -13.71 5.64
C GLY A 151 -4.24 -13.94 4.44
N GLY A 152 -4.03 -12.93 3.59
CA GLY A 152 -3.12 -13.02 2.44
C GLY A 152 -1.65 -12.71 2.77
N SER A 153 -1.33 -12.36 4.01
CA SER A 153 0.05 -12.08 4.43
C SER A 153 0.79 -13.32 4.93
N VAL A 154 0.12 -14.47 5.03
CA VAL A 154 0.69 -15.73 5.51
C VAL A 154 0.46 -16.86 4.52
N PRO A 155 1.36 -17.86 4.49
CA PRO A 155 1.20 -19.05 3.65
C PRO A 155 -0.10 -19.82 3.98
N VAL A 156 -0.65 -20.53 3.00
CA VAL A 156 -1.73 -21.50 3.22
C VAL A 156 -1.13 -22.88 3.53
N PHE A 157 -0.07 -23.25 2.82
CA PHE A 157 0.70 -24.48 2.96
C PHE A 157 2.17 -24.13 3.28
N ASP A 158 3.10 -24.59 2.45
CA ASP A 158 4.55 -24.54 2.62
C ASP A 158 5.23 -23.50 1.74
N GLU A 159 4.50 -22.48 1.28
CA GLU A 159 5.06 -21.41 0.43
C GLU A 159 6.25 -20.72 1.11
N VAL A 160 7.30 -20.41 0.34
CA VAL A 160 8.48 -19.69 0.82
C VAL A 160 8.07 -18.28 1.26
N ILE A 161 8.30 -17.92 2.53
CA ILE A 161 7.96 -16.57 2.99
C ILE A 161 9.06 -15.60 2.54
N LEU A 162 8.70 -14.60 1.73
CA LEU A 162 9.62 -13.56 1.29
C LEU A 162 9.32 -12.25 2.04
N SER A 163 10.13 -11.94 3.05
CA SER A 163 9.89 -10.79 3.93
C SER A 163 10.62 -9.54 3.49
N THR A 164 9.91 -8.41 3.41
CA THR A 164 10.50 -7.10 3.13
C THR A 164 11.02 -6.37 4.36
N ALA A 165 11.07 -7.03 5.53
CA ALA A 165 11.39 -6.38 6.82
C ALA A 165 12.76 -5.69 6.86
N LEU A 166 13.73 -6.12 6.04
CA LEU A 166 15.07 -5.51 5.96
C LEU A 166 15.22 -4.54 4.78
N MET A 167 14.24 -4.46 3.87
CA MET A 167 14.21 -3.49 2.77
C MET A 167 13.66 -2.14 3.25
N ASN A 168 14.32 -1.56 4.27
CA ASN A 168 13.78 -0.45 5.07
C ASN A 168 14.54 0.87 4.88
N GLN A 169 15.24 1.06 3.77
CA GLN A 169 15.97 2.28 3.50
C GLN A 169 15.10 3.33 2.80
N VAL A 170 15.14 4.57 3.30
CA VAL A 170 14.54 5.72 2.63
C VAL A 170 15.50 6.15 1.51
N ILE A 171 15.14 5.89 0.25
CA ILE A 171 15.99 6.16 -0.92
C ILE A 171 16.15 7.67 -1.17
N SER A 172 15.06 8.43 -1.10
CA SER A 172 15.06 9.88 -1.16
C SER A 172 13.83 10.43 -0.45
N PHE A 173 13.94 11.67 0.04
CA PHE A 173 12.84 12.46 0.57
C PHE A 173 12.95 13.86 -0.04
N HIS A 174 11.83 14.37 -0.56
CA HIS A 174 11.77 15.70 -1.13
C HIS A 174 10.69 16.47 -0.39
N ASP A 175 11.06 17.64 0.13
CA ASP A 175 10.11 18.56 0.71
C ASP A 175 9.15 19.02 -0.39
N VAL A 176 7.89 18.61 -0.26
CA VAL A 176 6.80 19.14 -1.07
C VAL A 176 6.00 20.06 -0.17
N SER A 177 5.65 21.25 -0.67
CA SER A 177 4.81 22.19 0.06
C SER A 177 3.49 21.52 0.48
N GLU A 178 2.98 21.89 1.66
CA GLU A 178 1.71 21.36 2.14
C GLU A 178 0.56 21.77 1.21
N SER A 179 -0.30 20.80 0.87
CA SER A 179 -1.49 21.02 0.07
C SER A 179 -2.62 20.09 0.52
N PRO A 180 -3.90 20.48 0.38
CA PRO A 180 -5.03 19.59 0.65
C PRO A 180 -5.00 18.30 -0.19
N PHE A 181 -4.50 18.38 -1.43
CA PHE A 181 -4.42 17.26 -2.36
C PHE A 181 -3.19 17.31 -3.26
N TYR A 182 -2.72 16.13 -3.66
CA TYR A 182 -1.61 15.92 -4.57
C TYR A 182 -2.12 15.03 -5.71
N VAL A 183 -2.00 15.46 -6.95
CA VAL A 183 -2.43 14.69 -8.13
C VAL A 183 -1.23 14.38 -9.00
N LEU A 184 -0.89 13.09 -9.14
CA LEU A 184 0.14 12.64 -10.05
C LEU A 184 -0.48 12.29 -11.41
N VAL A 185 -0.06 12.97 -12.48
CA VAL A 185 -0.44 12.65 -13.86
C VAL A 185 0.77 12.19 -14.65
N GLU A 186 0.65 11.05 -15.32
CA GLU A 186 1.55 10.55 -16.36
C GLU A 186 0.76 10.41 -17.67
N THR A 187 1.43 10.73 -18.78
CA THR A 187 0.90 10.52 -20.12
C THR A 187 1.89 9.69 -20.92
N SER A 188 1.41 8.64 -21.59
CA SER A 188 2.20 7.86 -22.53
C SER A 188 1.50 7.91 -23.88
N GLY A 189 2.14 8.49 -24.89
CA GLY A 189 1.61 8.57 -26.25
C GLY A 189 2.65 8.15 -27.28
N SER A 190 2.27 8.27 -28.55
CA SER A 190 3.07 7.76 -29.68
C SER A 190 4.23 8.67 -30.08
N SER A 191 4.31 9.89 -29.53
CA SER A 191 5.35 10.87 -29.86
C SER A 191 5.70 11.71 -28.64
N ALA A 192 6.89 11.45 -28.09
CA ALA A 192 7.37 12.10 -26.87
C ALA A 192 7.35 13.64 -26.95
N GLY A 193 7.63 14.22 -28.14
CA GLY A 193 7.57 15.67 -28.33
C GLY A 193 6.14 16.23 -28.24
N HIS A 194 5.18 15.52 -28.83
CA HIS A 194 3.78 15.93 -28.83
C HIS A 194 3.11 15.74 -27.46
N ASP A 195 3.50 14.68 -26.74
CA ASP A 195 2.99 14.42 -25.38
C ASP A 195 3.52 15.45 -24.38
N ALA A 196 4.80 15.82 -24.49
CA ALA A 196 5.39 16.87 -23.68
C ALA A 196 4.73 18.24 -23.92
N GLU A 197 4.44 18.58 -25.18
CA GLU A 197 3.74 19.83 -25.54
C GLU A 197 2.33 19.87 -24.94
N LYS A 198 1.56 18.78 -25.06
CA LYS A 198 0.23 18.67 -24.45
C LYS A 198 0.27 18.80 -22.94
N LEU A 199 1.20 18.11 -22.28
CA LEU A 199 1.33 18.17 -20.82
C LEU A 199 1.70 19.58 -20.36
N THR A 200 2.61 20.24 -21.08
CA THR A 200 3.01 21.64 -20.80
C THR A 200 1.82 22.59 -20.93
N ASN A 201 1.06 22.48 -22.03
CA ASN A 201 -0.12 23.32 -22.26
C ASN A 201 -1.19 23.11 -21.19
N VAL A 202 -1.44 21.86 -20.76
CA VAL A 202 -2.37 21.56 -19.67
C VAL A 202 -1.89 22.15 -18.36
N LEU A 203 -0.60 22.00 -18.02
CA LEU A 203 -0.04 22.56 -16.79
C LEU A 203 -0.16 24.10 -16.78
N GLU A 204 0.18 24.76 -17.87
CA GLU A 204 0.04 26.22 -17.99
C GLU A 204 -1.42 26.66 -17.84
N GLN A 205 -2.36 25.97 -18.50
CA GLN A 205 -3.79 26.27 -18.36
C GLN A 205 -4.28 26.10 -16.92
N VAL A 206 -3.89 25.01 -16.26
CA VAL A 206 -4.34 24.70 -14.90
C VAL A 206 -3.71 25.64 -13.87
N LEU A 207 -2.42 25.99 -14.00
CA LEU A 207 -1.78 27.01 -13.15
C LEU A 207 -2.43 28.39 -13.34
N ASN A 208 -2.75 28.77 -14.58
CA ASN A 208 -3.43 30.04 -14.88
C ASN A 208 -4.91 30.07 -14.42
N SER A 209 -5.53 28.91 -14.23
CA SER A 209 -6.92 28.82 -13.74
C SER A 209 -7.06 29.15 -12.25
N GLY A 210 -5.95 29.13 -11.49
CA GLY A 210 -5.95 29.27 -10.03
C GLY A 210 -6.49 28.05 -9.28
N LEU A 211 -6.80 26.95 -9.97
CA LEU A 211 -7.18 25.67 -9.34
C LEU A 211 -6.00 24.99 -8.66
N VAL A 212 -4.78 25.27 -9.14
CA VAL A 212 -3.54 24.68 -8.64
C VAL A 212 -2.65 25.74 -8.00
N ILE A 213 -2.16 25.43 -6.80
CA ILE A 213 -1.30 26.33 -6.02
C ILE A 213 0.14 26.29 -6.53
N ASP A 214 0.62 25.09 -6.84
CA ASP A 214 1.98 24.83 -7.31
C ASP A 214 1.99 23.53 -8.13
N GLY A 215 2.96 23.39 -9.04
CA GLY A 215 3.05 22.24 -9.93
C GLY A 215 4.43 22.10 -10.53
N THR A 216 4.86 20.84 -10.70
CA THR A 216 6.14 20.50 -11.31
C THR A 216 5.99 19.46 -12.41
N MET A 217 6.82 19.58 -13.45
CA MET A 217 6.89 18.66 -14.59
C MET A 217 8.29 18.06 -14.69
N ALA A 218 8.34 16.79 -15.08
CA ALA A 218 9.58 16.06 -15.31
C ALA A 218 9.49 15.32 -16.65
N THR A 219 10.50 15.52 -17.49
CA THR A 219 10.75 14.73 -18.71
C THR A 219 11.99 13.86 -18.59
N ASP A 220 12.88 14.17 -17.62
CA ASP A 220 14.03 13.35 -17.28
C ASP A 220 13.59 12.10 -16.50
N GLN A 221 14.09 10.94 -16.92
CA GLN A 221 13.70 9.63 -16.36
C GLN A 221 13.90 9.54 -14.85
N ARG A 222 14.98 10.15 -14.33
CA ARG A 222 15.31 10.11 -12.91
C ARG A 222 14.30 10.95 -12.11
N LYS A 223 13.97 12.14 -12.60
CA LYS A 223 12.92 12.98 -12.00
C LYS A 223 11.52 12.33 -12.09
N VAL A 224 11.20 11.64 -13.19
CA VAL A 224 9.95 10.89 -13.32
C VAL A 224 9.86 9.81 -12.23
N GLN A 225 10.92 9.01 -12.06
CA GLN A 225 10.99 8.01 -10.98
C GLN A 225 10.85 8.64 -9.59
N MET A 226 11.45 9.81 -9.35
CA MET A 226 11.32 10.52 -8.08
C MET A 226 9.88 10.96 -7.79
N LEU A 227 9.14 11.46 -8.80
CA LEU A 227 7.74 11.83 -8.64
C LEU A 227 6.85 10.61 -8.40
N TRP A 228 7.11 9.51 -9.12
CA TRP A 228 6.40 8.24 -8.92
C TRP A 228 6.64 7.64 -7.54
N ALA A 229 7.88 7.72 -7.03
CA ALA A 229 8.22 7.24 -5.71
C ALA A 229 7.38 7.91 -4.59
N LEU A 230 6.96 9.17 -4.76
CA LEU A 230 6.07 9.83 -3.80
C LEU A 230 4.70 9.13 -3.71
N ARG A 231 4.16 8.63 -4.82
CA ARG A 231 2.87 7.91 -4.88
C ARG A 231 3.02 6.45 -4.49
N GLU A 232 4.05 5.76 -4.98
CA GLU A 232 4.24 4.32 -4.77
C GLU A 232 4.61 3.98 -3.33
N ARG A 233 5.34 4.87 -2.65
CA ARG A 233 5.85 4.62 -1.29
C ARG A 233 4.88 5.00 -0.17
N ILE A 234 3.67 5.47 -0.47
CA ILE A 234 2.65 5.79 0.55
C ILE A 234 2.38 4.56 1.43
N THR A 235 2.22 3.38 0.84
CA THR A 235 1.96 2.14 1.59
C THR A 235 3.10 1.78 2.55
N GLU A 236 4.34 1.99 2.12
CA GLU A 236 5.53 1.78 2.94
C GLU A 236 5.56 2.76 4.12
N ALA A 237 5.32 4.05 3.85
CA ALA A 237 5.30 5.10 4.86
C ALA A 237 4.21 4.84 5.92
N LEU A 238 2.99 4.49 5.50
CA LEU A 238 1.89 4.15 6.41
C LEU A 238 2.24 2.95 7.31
N SER A 239 2.94 1.96 6.77
CA SER A 239 3.35 0.77 7.54
C SER A 239 4.42 1.09 8.60
N ARG A 240 5.12 2.23 8.48
CA ARG A 240 6.05 2.75 9.49
C ARG A 240 5.39 3.67 10.51
N ASP A 241 4.20 4.19 10.22
CA ASP A 241 3.47 5.10 11.11
C ASP A 241 2.77 4.36 12.26
N GLY A 242 2.54 3.04 12.12
CA GLY A 242 1.98 2.18 13.14
C GLY A 242 1.24 0.98 12.56
N TYR A 243 0.26 0.45 13.31
CA TYR A 243 -0.69 -0.51 12.78
C TYR A 243 -1.61 0.15 11.75
N VAL A 244 -1.88 -0.52 10.62
CA VAL A 244 -2.66 0.05 9.52
C VAL A 244 -3.89 -0.79 9.22
N PHE A 245 -5.08 -0.22 9.39
CA PHE A 245 -6.33 -0.74 8.86
C PHE A 245 -6.44 -0.34 7.40
N LYS A 246 -6.55 -1.32 6.50
CA LYS A 246 -6.49 -1.11 5.05
C LYS A 246 -7.80 -1.46 4.39
N TYR A 247 -8.34 -0.53 3.62
CA TYR A 247 -9.53 -0.69 2.81
C TYR A 247 -9.21 -0.29 1.37
N ASP A 248 -9.81 -1.01 0.43
CA ASP A 248 -9.59 -0.86 -0.99
C ASP A 248 -10.95 -0.86 -1.65
N LEU A 249 -11.41 0.33 -2.05
CA LEU A 249 -12.83 0.60 -2.30
C LEU A 249 -13.01 1.24 -3.66
N SER A 250 -13.97 0.76 -4.44
CA SER A 250 -14.45 1.48 -5.62
C SER A 250 -15.62 2.36 -5.23
N LEU A 251 -15.56 3.66 -5.51
CA LEU A 251 -16.60 4.64 -5.16
C LEU A 251 -16.83 5.60 -6.34
N PRO A 252 -18.01 6.24 -6.44
CA PRO A 252 -18.21 7.35 -7.38
C PRO A 252 -17.16 8.44 -7.18
N VAL A 253 -16.54 8.90 -8.28
CA VAL A 253 -15.42 9.85 -8.26
C VAL A 253 -15.77 11.14 -7.53
N GLU A 254 -17.02 11.59 -7.64
CA GLU A 254 -17.53 12.82 -7.02
C GLU A 254 -17.56 12.74 -5.48
N ARG A 255 -17.54 11.52 -4.94
CA ARG A 255 -17.64 11.21 -3.50
C ARG A 255 -16.43 10.45 -2.97
N LEU A 256 -15.38 10.29 -3.80
CA LEU A 256 -14.26 9.40 -3.52
C LEU A 256 -13.55 9.72 -2.20
N TYR A 257 -13.52 10.99 -1.77
CA TYR A 257 -12.85 11.41 -0.55
C TYR A 257 -13.78 11.68 0.64
N ASP A 258 -15.10 11.60 0.45
CA ASP A 258 -16.10 11.90 1.50
C ASP A 258 -15.91 10.99 2.71
N LEU A 259 -15.70 9.69 2.47
CA LEU A 259 -15.51 8.70 3.54
C LEU A 259 -14.26 8.98 4.39
N VAL A 260 -13.21 9.55 3.78
CA VAL A 260 -11.98 9.92 4.50
C VAL A 260 -12.27 11.05 5.48
N ILE A 261 -13.04 12.07 5.05
CA ILE A 261 -13.43 13.21 5.89
C ILE A 261 -14.35 12.73 7.03
N ASP A 262 -15.34 11.91 6.69
CA ASP A 262 -16.28 11.35 7.66
C ASP A 262 -15.57 10.51 8.74
N LEU A 263 -14.62 9.64 8.35
CA LEU A 263 -13.84 8.86 9.30
C LEU A 263 -12.93 9.71 10.18
N ARG A 264 -12.37 10.82 9.68
CA ARG A 264 -11.61 11.75 10.53
C ARG A 264 -12.48 12.30 11.65
N THR A 265 -13.72 12.70 11.34
CA THR A 265 -14.68 13.18 12.33
C THR A 265 -15.13 12.05 13.28
N ARG A 266 -15.47 10.87 12.75
CA ARG A 266 -15.97 9.73 13.52
C ARG A 266 -14.94 9.15 14.49
N LEU A 267 -13.68 9.05 14.06
CA LEU A 267 -12.63 8.40 14.85
C LEU A 267 -11.97 9.41 15.80
N GLY A 268 -11.84 10.67 15.37
CA GLY A 268 -11.20 11.73 16.15
C GLY A 268 -9.81 11.31 16.62
N PRO A 269 -9.46 11.52 17.90
CA PRO A 269 -8.11 11.22 18.41
C PRO A 269 -7.82 9.72 18.58
N ARG A 270 -8.79 8.83 18.33
CA ARG A 270 -8.57 7.36 18.43
C ARG A 270 -7.76 6.81 17.27
N ALA A 271 -7.80 7.49 16.12
CA ALA A 271 -6.91 7.20 15.00
C ALA A 271 -5.71 8.15 15.06
N LYS A 272 -4.53 7.64 14.73
CA LYS A 272 -3.33 8.47 14.58
C LYS A 272 -3.45 9.30 13.30
N HIS A 273 -3.69 8.63 12.17
CA HIS A 273 -3.99 9.28 10.89
C HIS A 273 -5.09 8.54 10.13
N VAL A 274 -5.88 9.29 9.35
CA VAL A 274 -6.84 8.77 8.38
C VAL A 274 -6.47 9.34 7.01
N VAL A 275 -6.08 8.46 6.09
CA VAL A 275 -5.47 8.81 4.82
C VAL A 275 -6.24 8.17 3.68
N GLY A 276 -6.53 8.94 2.64
CA GLY A 276 -7.04 8.45 1.37
C GLY A 276 -6.07 8.80 0.25
N TYR A 277 -5.80 7.83 -0.61
CA TYR A 277 -5.07 7.99 -1.86
C TYR A 277 -5.55 6.89 -2.82
N GLY A 278 -5.16 6.94 -4.08
CA GLY A 278 -5.56 5.91 -5.02
C GLY A 278 -5.56 6.40 -6.45
N HIS A 279 -6.47 5.83 -7.23
CA HIS A 279 -6.62 6.08 -8.65
C HIS A 279 -7.91 6.87 -8.83
N LEU A 280 -7.77 8.18 -9.05
CA LEU A 280 -8.93 9.07 -9.18
C LEU A 280 -9.71 8.78 -10.47
N GLY A 281 -9.00 8.40 -11.54
CA GLY A 281 -9.58 8.24 -12.88
C GLY A 281 -10.55 7.06 -13.04
N ASP A 282 -10.45 6.04 -12.18
CA ASP A 282 -11.29 4.85 -12.18
C ASP A 282 -12.11 4.70 -10.88
N GLY A 283 -12.04 5.70 -9.98
CA GLY A 283 -12.81 5.72 -8.74
C GLY A 283 -12.30 4.76 -7.67
N ASN A 284 -11.02 4.38 -7.68
CA ASN A 284 -10.42 3.52 -6.66
C ASN A 284 -9.79 4.33 -5.50
N LEU A 285 -10.30 4.11 -4.28
CA LEU A 285 -9.79 4.66 -3.03
C LEU A 285 -9.10 3.57 -2.19
N HIS A 286 -7.80 3.76 -1.95
CA HIS A 286 -7.10 3.12 -0.85
C HIS A 286 -7.26 3.93 0.44
N LEU A 287 -8.26 3.57 1.23
CA LEU A 287 -8.51 4.15 2.54
C LEU A 287 -7.65 3.44 3.60
N ASN A 288 -6.83 4.19 4.32
CA ASN A 288 -5.97 3.66 5.37
C ASN A 288 -6.18 4.44 6.67
N VAL A 289 -6.30 3.73 7.78
CA VAL A 289 -6.33 4.30 9.14
C VAL A 289 -5.17 3.75 9.94
N THR A 290 -4.33 4.63 10.49
CA THR A 290 -3.18 4.23 11.30
C THR A 290 -3.46 4.42 12.79
N ALA A 291 -2.84 3.58 13.62
CA ALA A 291 -2.86 3.68 15.08
C ALA A 291 -1.52 3.17 15.64
N GLU A 292 -1.14 3.59 16.85
CA GLU A 292 0.11 3.14 17.50
C GLU A 292 0.18 1.60 17.61
N ALA A 293 -0.96 0.95 17.82
CA ALA A 293 -1.12 -0.50 17.80
C ALA A 293 -2.54 -0.86 17.34
N PHE A 294 -2.78 -2.15 17.07
CA PHE A 294 -4.11 -2.66 16.80
C PHE A 294 -5.05 -2.39 17.98
N SER A 295 -6.28 -2.00 17.68
CA SER A 295 -7.36 -1.79 18.66
C SER A 295 -8.64 -2.43 18.15
N GLN A 296 -9.20 -3.34 18.96
CA GLN A 296 -10.50 -3.95 18.67
C GLN A 296 -11.63 -2.91 18.68
N GLU A 297 -11.51 -1.87 19.51
CA GLU A 297 -12.47 -0.76 19.55
C GLU A 297 -12.42 0.03 18.23
N LEU A 298 -11.22 0.31 17.73
CA LEU A 298 -11.05 1.04 16.47
C LEU A 298 -11.54 0.20 15.29
N LEU A 299 -11.26 -1.11 15.29
CA LEU A 299 -11.82 -2.05 14.32
C LEU A 299 -13.36 -2.04 14.36
N GLY A 300 -13.98 -2.10 15.54
CA GLY A 300 -15.43 -2.04 15.68
C GLY A 300 -16.05 -0.70 15.31
N ALA A 301 -15.28 0.40 15.35
CA ALA A 301 -15.72 1.70 14.86
C ALA A 301 -15.66 1.80 13.33
N LEU A 302 -14.75 1.06 12.70
CA LEU A 302 -14.52 0.98 11.25
C LEU A 302 -15.42 -0.05 10.56
N GLU A 303 -15.60 -1.22 11.17
CA GLU A 303 -16.35 -2.34 10.62
C GLU A 303 -17.61 -2.62 11.47
N PRO A 304 -18.80 -2.74 10.84
CA PRO A 304 -19.07 -2.80 9.40
C PRO A 304 -19.23 -1.43 8.72
N TYR A 305 -18.99 -0.32 9.41
CA TYR A 305 -19.31 1.05 8.95
C TYR A 305 -18.77 1.39 7.55
N VAL A 306 -17.48 1.12 7.29
CA VAL A 306 -16.84 1.37 5.99
C VAL A 306 -17.52 0.58 4.87
N TYR A 307 -17.89 -0.67 5.13
CA TYR A 307 -18.57 -1.53 4.15
C TYR A 307 -20.01 -1.08 3.90
N ALA A 308 -20.73 -0.70 4.95
CA ALA A 308 -22.08 -0.16 4.84
C ALA A 308 -22.09 1.15 4.04
N TRP A 309 -21.18 2.08 4.35
CA TRP A 309 -21.03 3.33 3.62
C TRP A 309 -20.71 3.10 2.14
N THR A 310 -19.80 2.15 1.85
CA THR A 310 -19.46 1.77 0.46
C THR A 310 -20.67 1.22 -0.28
N ALA A 311 -21.46 0.34 0.36
CA ALA A 311 -22.67 -0.22 -0.22
C ALA A 311 -23.75 0.85 -0.47
N GLU A 312 -23.91 1.82 0.42
CA GLU A 312 -24.81 2.97 0.22
C GLU A 312 -24.44 3.80 -1.02
N GLN A 313 -23.15 3.86 -1.35
CA GLN A 313 -22.65 4.50 -2.58
C GLN A 313 -22.71 3.58 -3.81
N ARG A 314 -23.26 2.37 -3.67
CA ARG A 314 -23.22 1.31 -4.71
C ARG A 314 -21.79 1.02 -5.19
N GLY A 315 -20.84 1.15 -4.27
CA GLY A 315 -19.42 0.90 -4.50
C GLY A 315 -19.03 -0.57 -4.36
N SER A 316 -17.74 -0.86 -4.51
CA SER A 316 -17.15 -2.18 -4.25
C SER A 316 -16.25 -2.16 -3.02
N VAL A 317 -16.35 -3.15 -2.14
CA VAL A 317 -15.47 -3.32 -0.96
C VAL A 317 -14.09 -3.94 -1.30
N SER A 318 -13.83 -4.17 -2.58
CA SER A 318 -12.54 -4.57 -3.12
C SER A 318 -12.43 -4.08 -4.56
N ALA A 319 -11.59 -3.08 -4.80
CA ALA A 319 -11.37 -2.51 -6.13
C ALA A 319 -10.30 -3.28 -6.91
N GLU A 320 -9.15 -3.52 -6.29
CA GLU A 320 -7.95 -4.10 -6.92
C GLU A 320 -7.34 -5.25 -6.12
N HIS A 321 -7.35 -5.16 -4.79
CA HIS A 321 -6.59 -6.07 -3.91
C HIS A 321 -7.18 -7.49 -3.76
N GLY A 322 -8.24 -7.82 -4.51
CA GLY A 322 -8.89 -9.12 -4.46
C GLY A 322 -9.53 -9.47 -3.11
N LEU A 323 -10.15 -10.65 -3.04
CA LEU A 323 -10.91 -11.08 -1.86
C LEU A 323 -10.03 -11.69 -0.76
N GLY A 324 -8.84 -12.17 -1.11
CA GLY A 324 -7.99 -12.96 -0.23
C GLY A 324 -8.76 -14.11 0.42
N PHE A 325 -8.38 -14.48 1.64
CA PHE A 325 -9.02 -15.56 2.37
C PHE A 325 -10.28 -15.14 3.14
N LYS A 326 -10.30 -13.92 3.70
CA LYS A 326 -11.36 -13.50 4.62
C LYS A 326 -12.49 -12.66 4.03
N LYS A 327 -12.34 -12.02 2.85
CA LYS A 327 -13.45 -11.19 2.31
C LYS A 327 -14.62 -11.99 1.72
N LYS A 328 -14.64 -13.33 1.82
CA LYS A 328 -15.78 -14.16 1.37
C LYS A 328 -17.12 -13.75 2.02
N ASN A 329 -17.11 -13.28 3.27
CA ASN A 329 -18.33 -12.96 4.02
C ASN A 329 -18.82 -11.51 3.88
N VAL A 330 -18.06 -10.62 3.24
CA VAL A 330 -18.45 -9.21 3.01
C VAL A 330 -18.88 -8.94 1.57
N LEU A 331 -18.89 -9.98 0.72
CA LEU A 331 -19.36 -9.89 -0.66
C LEU A 331 -20.79 -9.35 -0.79
N GLY A 332 -21.65 -9.60 0.20
CA GLY A 332 -23.03 -9.08 0.19
C GLY A 332 -23.14 -7.55 0.17
N TYR A 333 -22.06 -6.84 0.52
CA TYR A 333 -21.98 -5.38 0.41
C TYR A 333 -21.61 -4.89 -1.00
N SER A 334 -21.10 -5.77 -1.87
CA SER A 334 -20.79 -5.51 -3.28
C SER A 334 -21.75 -6.31 -4.18
N ASN A 335 -22.79 -5.68 -4.74
CA ASN A 335 -23.64 -6.33 -5.74
C ASN A 335 -23.75 -5.52 -7.03
N ALA A 336 -22.97 -5.94 -8.03
CA ALA A 336 -23.31 -5.91 -9.47
C ALA A 336 -22.37 -6.88 -10.23
N THR A 337 -22.80 -8.13 -10.37
CA THR A 337 -22.63 -9.12 -11.46
C THR A 337 -21.48 -9.13 -12.51
N CYS A 338 -20.40 -8.34 -12.46
CA CYS A 338 -19.52 -8.19 -13.64
C CYS A 338 -18.00 -8.43 -13.46
N GLY A 339 -17.48 -8.76 -12.28
CA GLY A 339 -16.02 -8.68 -12.03
C GLY A 339 -15.22 -9.98 -12.00
N CYS A 340 -15.85 -11.15 -11.80
CA CYS A 340 -15.10 -12.35 -11.41
C CYS A 340 -14.29 -12.99 -12.54
N GLU A 341 -14.67 -12.79 -13.80
CA GLU A 341 -14.02 -13.45 -14.95
C GLU A 341 -12.72 -12.76 -15.41
N ALA A 342 -12.58 -11.45 -15.20
CA ALA A 342 -11.43 -10.68 -15.71
C ALA A 342 -10.12 -10.90 -14.93
N TYR A 343 -10.21 -11.27 -13.64
CA TYR A 343 -9.03 -11.46 -12.77
C TYR A 343 -8.19 -12.70 -13.13
N ALA A 344 -8.82 -13.78 -13.61
CA ALA A 344 -8.11 -15.00 -13.99
C ALA A 344 -7.11 -14.77 -15.14
N THR A 345 -7.42 -13.85 -16.04
CA THR A 345 -6.61 -13.51 -17.23
C THR A 345 -5.34 -12.70 -16.91
N ALA A 346 -5.38 -11.82 -15.91
CA ALA A 346 -4.21 -10.99 -15.52
C ALA A 346 -3.19 -11.81 -14.70
N GLU A 347 -3.66 -12.69 -13.82
CA GLU A 347 -2.80 -13.59 -13.04
C GLU A 347 -2.03 -14.60 -13.92
N GLY A 348 -2.61 -15.02 -15.05
CA GLY A 348 -1.94 -15.89 -16.04
C GLY A 348 -0.75 -15.23 -16.74
N HIS A 349 -0.69 -13.89 -16.81
CA HIS A 349 0.43 -13.16 -17.42
C HIS A 349 1.58 -12.89 -16.44
N ALA A 350 1.29 -12.83 -15.13
CA ALA A 350 2.30 -12.62 -14.09
C ALA A 350 2.89 -13.93 -13.51
N GLY A 351 2.32 -15.09 -13.86
CA GLY A 351 2.80 -16.42 -13.44
C GLY A 351 2.31 -17.52 -14.38
N PRO A 352 3.10 -17.94 -15.39
CA PRO A 352 2.64 -18.79 -16.49
C PRO A 352 2.38 -20.26 -16.11
N GLN A 353 2.53 -20.66 -14.85
CA GLN A 353 2.37 -22.06 -14.41
C GLN A 353 0.99 -22.38 -13.80
N ARG A 354 0.01 -21.48 -13.89
CA ARG A 354 -1.39 -21.85 -13.63
C ARG A 354 -1.94 -22.56 -14.87
N HIS A 355 -1.93 -23.88 -14.87
CA HIS A 355 -2.66 -24.65 -15.88
C HIS A 355 -4.17 -24.40 -15.70
N PRO A 356 -4.89 -23.95 -16.75
CA PRO A 356 -6.34 -23.94 -16.72
C PRO A 356 -6.82 -25.37 -16.95
N GLU A 357 -7.49 -25.98 -15.97
CA GLU A 357 -8.35 -27.13 -16.26
C GLU A 357 -9.75 -26.62 -16.66
N PRO A 358 -10.34 -27.14 -17.74
CA PRO A 358 -11.68 -26.79 -18.18
C PRO A 358 -12.74 -27.41 -17.25
N LEU A 359 -13.86 -26.69 -17.09
CA LEU A 359 -15.09 -27.12 -16.43
C LEU A 359 -15.67 -28.41 -17.01
#